data_AF-A0A2T2ZRH7-F1
#
_entry.id   AF-A0A2T2ZRH7-F1
#
_cell.length_a   1.000
_cell.length_b   1.000
_cell.length_c   1.000
_cell.angle_alpha   90.00
_cell.angle_beta   90.00
_cell.angle_gamma   90.00
#
_symmetry.space_group_name_H-M   'P 1'
#
loop_
_entity.id
_entity.type
_entity.pdbx_description
1 polymer ?
#
loop_
_entity_poly.entity_id
_entity_poly.type
_entity_poly.pdbx_seq_one_letter_code
_entity_poly.pdbx_strand_id
1 'polypeptide(L)'
;MDRVLDGDGSTPREQRAQAFGNAGPPPLRELVDKVATRPTEVTDADFAAARASGFGEGELVELVIAAAVGQSARQYDAGLAALAEATRERG
;
A
#
# COMPACT_ATOMS: atom_id res chain seq x y z
N MET A 1 -11.53 -5.02 -1.22
CA MET A 1 -10.75 -3.77 -1.09
C MET A 1 -11.51 -2.74 -0.25
N ASP A 2 -12.83 -2.68 -0.40
CA ASP A 2 -13.74 -1.71 0.26
C ASP A 2 -13.48 -1.54 1.76
N ARG A 3 -13.27 -2.60 2.54
CA ARG A 3 -13.01 -2.44 3.98
C ARG A 3 -11.71 -1.69 4.30
N VAL A 4 -10.67 -1.86 3.49
CA VAL A 4 -9.37 -1.21 3.67
C VAL A 4 -9.44 0.28 3.31
N LEU A 5 -10.27 0.65 2.34
CA LEU A 5 -10.41 2.04 1.88
C LEU A 5 -11.52 2.82 2.58
N ASP A 6 -12.64 2.16 2.86
CA ASP A 6 -13.89 2.78 3.32
C ASP A 6 -14.34 2.34 4.70
N GLY A 7 -13.75 1.27 5.25
CA GLY A 7 -14.05 0.82 6.60
C GLY A 7 -13.68 1.85 7.67
N ASP A 8 -14.24 1.67 8.86
CA ASP A 8 -13.90 2.48 10.03
C ASP A 8 -12.41 2.39 10.34
N GLY A 9 -11.81 3.53 10.68
CA GLY A 9 -10.38 3.66 10.97
C GLY A 9 -10.06 5.07 11.43
N SER A 10 -8.92 5.23 12.07
CA SER A 10 -8.45 6.53 12.54
C SER A 10 -7.89 7.38 11.39
N THR A 11 -7.41 6.71 10.34
CA THR A 11 -6.82 7.38 9.17
C THR A 11 -7.90 7.87 8.20
N PRO A 12 -7.82 9.14 7.72
CA PRO A 12 -8.69 9.65 6.66
C PRO A 12 -8.69 8.73 5.42
N ARG A 13 -9.86 8.53 4.82
CA ARG A 13 -10.02 7.65 3.64
C ARG A 13 -9.08 8.02 2.49
N GLU A 14 -8.88 9.31 2.26
CA GLU A 14 -7.99 9.81 1.20
C GLU A 14 -6.55 9.35 1.42
N GLN A 15 -6.04 9.39 2.65
CA GLN A 15 -4.68 8.94 2.94
C GLN A 15 -4.54 7.42 2.77
N ARG A 16 -5.58 6.65 3.15
CA ARG A 16 -5.61 5.20 2.87
C ARG A 16 -5.63 4.91 1.37
N ALA A 17 -6.39 5.68 0.59
CA ALA A 17 -6.41 5.57 -0.88
C ALA A 17 -5.05 5.93 -1.50
N GLN A 18 -4.38 6.96 -1.00
CA GLN A 18 -3.02 7.31 -1.43
C GLN A 18 -2.04 6.16 -1.12
N ALA A 19 -2.02 5.63 0.11
CA ALA A 19 -1.14 4.52 0.47
C ALA A 19 -1.43 3.26 -0.36
N PHE A 20 -2.71 2.93 -0.59
CA PHE A 20 -3.14 1.86 -1.49
C PHE A 20 -2.59 2.04 -2.91
N GLY A 21 -2.60 3.27 -3.42
CA GLY A 21 -1.98 3.66 -4.69
C GLY A 21 -0.45 3.66 -4.70
N ASN A 22 0.20 3.23 -3.61
CA ASN A 22 1.63 3.45 -3.35
C ASN A 22 1.96 4.95 -3.54
N ALA A 23 1.36 5.82 -2.72
CA ALA A 23 1.53 7.26 -2.71
C ALA A 23 1.36 7.84 -1.30
N GLY A 24 1.70 9.12 -1.13
CA GLY A 24 1.60 9.83 0.14
C GLY A 24 2.69 10.90 0.29
N PRO A 25 2.65 11.71 1.36
CA PRO A 25 3.68 12.69 1.64
C PRO A 25 4.97 12.04 2.17
N PRO A 26 6.17 12.59 1.93
CA PRO A 26 7.36 12.24 2.69
C PRO A 26 7.21 12.62 4.18
N PRO A 27 7.72 11.83 5.13
CA PRO A 27 8.48 10.57 5.00
C PRO A 27 7.61 9.31 4.88
N LEU A 28 6.28 9.40 5.06
CA LEU A 28 5.37 8.24 4.95
C LEU A 28 5.51 7.51 3.60
N ARG A 29 5.75 8.26 2.51
CA ARG A 29 5.95 7.70 1.18
C ARG A 29 7.05 6.63 1.13
N GLU A 30 8.16 6.83 1.84
CA GLU A 30 9.28 5.87 1.84
C GLU A 30 8.86 4.55 2.50
N LEU A 31 8.16 4.63 3.64
CA LEU A 31 7.62 3.45 4.33
C LEU A 31 6.60 2.72 3.44
N VAL A 32 5.64 3.44 2.85
CA VAL A 32 4.62 2.87 1.96
C VAL A 32 5.25 2.20 0.73
N ASP A 33 6.26 2.84 0.13
CA ASP A 33 6.95 2.31 -1.04
C ASP A 33 7.77 1.05 -0.70
N LYS A 34 8.46 1.05 0.44
CA LYS A 34 9.14 -0.15 0.97
C LYS A 34 8.18 -1.29 1.19
N VAL A 35 7.05 -1.05 1.86
CA VAL A 35 6.01 -2.07 2.07
C VAL A 35 5.50 -2.63 0.74
N ALA A 36 5.27 -1.77 -0.26
CA ALA A 36 4.74 -2.18 -1.54
C ALA A 36 5.76 -2.92 -2.43
N THR A 37 7.05 -2.58 -2.39
CA THR A 37 8.01 -3.04 -3.42
C THR A 37 9.16 -3.87 -2.86
N ARG A 38 9.52 -3.67 -1.60
CA ARG A 38 10.69 -4.28 -0.94
C ARG A 38 10.42 -4.50 0.56
N PRO A 39 9.40 -5.29 0.93
CA PRO A 39 8.93 -5.39 2.33
C PRO A 39 9.99 -5.92 3.30
N THR A 40 10.98 -6.68 2.81
CA THR A 40 12.12 -7.16 3.61
C THR A 40 13.11 -6.07 4.02
N GLU A 41 12.99 -4.87 3.44
CA GLU A 41 13.86 -3.72 3.72
C GLU A 41 13.19 -2.67 4.61
N VAL A 42 11.99 -2.96 5.12
CA VAL A 42 11.31 -2.14 6.12
C VAL A 42 12.05 -2.26 7.46
N THR A 43 12.32 -1.12 8.08
CA THR A 43 13.06 -1.01 9.34
C THR A 43 12.32 -0.15 10.36
N ASP A 44 12.70 -0.25 11.63
CA ASP A 44 12.16 0.61 12.69
C ASP A 44 12.40 2.11 12.42
N ALA A 45 13.45 2.45 11.68
CA ALA A 45 13.76 3.83 11.30
C ALA A 45 12.70 4.41 10.34
N ASP A 46 12.10 3.59 9.49
CA ASP A 46 11.04 4.02 8.56
C ASP A 46 9.78 4.40 9.34
N PHE A 47 9.41 3.60 10.35
CA PHE A 47 8.31 3.92 11.26
C PHE A 47 8.63 5.13 12.14
N ALA A 48 9.87 5.26 12.63
CA ALA A 48 10.29 6.40 13.43
C ALA A 48 10.20 7.72 12.64
N ALA A 49 10.61 7.72 11.37
CA ALA A 49 10.51 8.88 10.48
C ALA A 49 9.04 9.27 10.24
N ALA A 50 8.17 8.29 9.95
CA ALA A 50 6.74 8.55 9.77
C ALA A 50 6.08 9.10 11.06
N ARG A 51 6.39 8.52 12.22
CA ARG A 51 5.90 9.06 13.51
C ARG A 51 6.39 10.48 13.79
N ALA A 52 7.66 10.79 13.48
CA ALA A 52 8.22 12.13 13.64
C ALA A 52 7.52 13.18 12.74
N SER A 53 6.83 12.74 11.68
CA SER A 53 6.02 13.61 10.81
C SER A 53 4.56 13.76 11.25
N GLY A 54 4.16 13.17 12.38
CA GLY A 54 2.85 13.38 13.01
C GLY A 54 1.87 12.21 12.90
N PHE A 55 2.25 11.09 12.28
CA PHE A 55 1.40 9.90 12.22
C PHE A 55 1.43 9.11 13.53
N GLY A 56 0.26 8.74 14.03
CA GLY A 56 0.09 7.84 15.16
C GLY A 56 0.35 6.37 14.80
N GLU A 57 0.59 5.53 15.81
CA GLU A 57 0.88 4.10 15.60
C GLU A 57 -0.28 3.36 14.94
N GLY A 58 -1.52 3.62 15.38
CA GLY A 58 -2.71 3.02 14.77
C GLY A 58 -2.90 3.43 13.31
N GLU A 59 -2.65 4.70 12.97
CA GLU A 59 -2.71 5.20 11.59
C GLU A 59 -1.65 4.51 10.71
N LEU A 60 -0.43 4.32 11.22
CA LEU A 60 0.63 3.64 10.48
C LEU A 60 0.29 2.17 10.19
N VAL A 61 -0.36 1.47 11.13
CA VAL A 61 -0.84 0.10 10.88
C VAL A 61 -1.84 0.10 9.72
N GLU A 62 -2.82 1.00 9.74
CA GLU A 62 -3.83 1.12 8.66
C GLU A 62 -3.19 1.45 7.30
N LEU A 63 -2.23 2.37 7.27
CA LEU A 63 -1.53 2.79 6.05
C LEU A 63 -0.62 1.70 5.47
N VAL A 64 0.09 0.95 6.32
CA VAL A 64 0.91 -0.21 5.90
C VAL A 64 0.02 -1.30 5.30
N ILE A 65 -1.12 -1.60 5.93
CA ILE A 65 -2.08 -2.57 5.39
C ILE A 65 -2.62 -2.09 4.03
N ALA A 66 -2.99 -0.81 3.92
CA ALA A 66 -3.46 -0.23 2.66
C ALA A 66 -2.42 -0.38 1.55
N ALA A 67 -1.15 -0.07 1.83
CA ALA A 67 -0.05 -0.20 0.87
C ALA A 67 0.15 -1.66 0.40
N ALA A 68 0.23 -2.61 1.33
CA ALA A 68 0.43 -4.02 1.02
C ALA A 68 -0.74 -4.60 0.20
N VAL A 69 -1.97 -4.28 0.59
CA VAL A 69 -3.18 -4.72 -0.11
C VAL A 69 -3.28 -4.09 -1.50
N GLY A 70 -2.95 -2.80 -1.64
CA GLY A 70 -2.93 -2.12 -2.92
C GLY A 70 -1.89 -2.69 -3.90
N GLN A 71 -0.72 -3.08 -3.39
CA GLN A 71 0.25 -3.81 -4.20
C GLN A 71 -0.26 -5.20 -4.63
N SER A 72 -0.84 -5.94 -3.69
CA SER A 72 -1.38 -7.27 -3.98
C SER A 72 -2.48 -7.20 -5.05
N ALA A 73 -3.33 -6.17 -5.01
CA ALA A 73 -4.34 -5.91 -6.03
C ALA A 73 -3.73 -5.71 -7.42
N ARG A 74 -2.72 -4.83 -7.54
CA ARG A 74 -2.04 -4.58 -8.81
C ARG A 74 -1.36 -5.83 -9.36
N GLN A 75 -0.74 -6.63 -8.50
CA GLN A 75 -0.11 -7.89 -8.90
C GLN A 75 -1.15 -8.90 -9.41
N TYR A 76 -2.30 -8.99 -8.75
CA TYR A 76 -3.42 -9.84 -9.17
C TYR A 76 -3.94 -9.42 -10.56
N ASP A 77 -4.22 -8.13 -10.75
CA ASP A 77 -4.71 -7.59 -12.03
C ASP A 77 -3.70 -7.81 -13.17
N ALA A 78 -2.41 -7.57 -12.89
CA ALA A 78 -1.33 -7.83 -13.85
C ALA A 78 -1.24 -9.32 -14.23
N GLY A 79 -1.39 -10.21 -13.24
CA GLY A 79 -1.40 -11.66 -13.48
C GLY A 79 -2.57 -12.10 -14.36
N LEU A 80 -3.77 -11.57 -14.13
CA LEU A 80 -4.94 -11.85 -14.97
C LEU A 80 -4.76 -11.33 -16.40
N ALA A 81 -4.21 -10.12 -16.56
CA ALA A 81 -3.93 -9.54 -17.87
C ALA A 81 -2.93 -10.40 -18.65
N ALA A 82 -1.85 -10.84 -17.99
CA ALA A 82 -0.86 -11.74 -18.60
C ALA A 82 -1.46 -13.09 -19.02
N LEU A 83 -2.34 -13.67 -18.21
CA LEU A 83 -3.04 -14.92 -18.54
C LEU A 83 -3.97 -14.75 -19.76
N ALA A 84 -4.70 -13.64 -19.82
CA ALA A 84 -5.59 -13.33 -20.95
C ALA A 84 -4.82 -13.16 -22.26
N GLU A 85 -3.64 -12.52 -22.21
CA GLU A 85 -2.74 -12.39 -23.36
C GLU A 85 -2.25 -13.75 -23.85
N ALA A 86 -1.68 -14.55 -22.94
CA ALA A 86 -1.13 -15.87 -23.28
C ALA A 86 -2.20 -16.84 -23.81
N THR A 87 -3.46 -16.67 -23.42
CA THR A 87 -4.58 -17.49 -23.93
C THR A 87 -5.03 -17.02 -25.31
N ARG A 88 -4.98 -15.72 -25.62
CA ARG A 88 -5.28 -15.18 -26.95
C ARG A 88 -4.24 -15.56 -27.99
N GLU A 89 -2.96 -15.59 -27.63
CA GLU A 89 -1.88 -16.01 -28.55
C GLU A 89 -1.90 -17.51 -28.91
N ARG A 90 -2.65 -18.33 -28.17
CA ARG A 90 -2.76 -19.79 -28.39
C ARG A 90 -3.94 -20.23 -29.25
N GLY A 91 -4.89 -19.34 -29.54
CA GLY A 91 -6.09 -19.62 -30.34
C GLY A 91 -5.96 -19.09 -31.76
#